data_AF-A0A920QLL7-F1
#
_entry.id   AF-A0A920QLL7-F1
#
_cell.length_a   1.000
_cell.length_b   1.000
_cell.length_c   1.000
_cell.angle_alpha   90.00
_cell.angle_beta   90.00
_cell.angle_gamma   90.00
#
_symmetry.space_group_name_H-M   'P 1'
#
loop_
_entity.id
_entity.type
_entity.pdbx_description
1 polymer ?
#
loop_
_entity_poly.entity_id
_entity_poly.type
_entity_poly.pdbx_seq_one_letter_code
_entity_poly.pdbx_strand_id
1 'polypeptide(L)' 'MAGPYAKTEVQIEITDKLVSVPYVEMTLQFMLLFGVSVENENLSISCSQHAIQSPENLRGR' A
#
# COMPACT_ATOMS: atom_id res chain seq x y z
N MET A 1 -0.61 -3.63 2.06
CA MET A 1 -1.49 -4.61 1.39
C MET A 1 -2.97 -4.44 1.74
N ALA A 2 -3.39 -4.41 3.02
CA ALA A 2 -4.81 -4.22 3.38
C ALA A 2 -5.25 -2.74 3.49
N GLY A 3 -4.32 -1.84 3.86
CA GLY A 3 -4.58 -0.39 3.98
C GLY A 3 -5.34 0.25 2.82
N PRO A 4 -5.04 -0.07 1.54
CA PRO A 4 -5.76 0.51 0.41
C PRO A 4 -7.27 0.20 0.33
N TYR A 5 -7.74 -0.86 0.99
CA TYR A 5 -9.16 -1.22 1.06
C TYR A 5 -9.91 -0.51 2.19
N ALA A 6 -9.23 0.30 3.00
CA ALA A 6 -9.86 1.09 4.03
C ALA A 6 -10.82 2.12 3.42
N LYS A 7 -11.87 2.47 4.17
CA LYS A 7 -12.85 3.49 3.76
C LYS A 7 -12.29 4.92 3.82
N THR A 8 -11.22 5.10 4.57
CA THR A 8 -10.54 6.37 4.80
C THR A 8 -9.06 6.18 4.53
N GLU A 9 -8.35 7.28 4.29
CA GLU A 9 -6.91 7.26 4.14
C GLU A 9 -6.23 6.54 5.32
N VAL A 10 -5.25 5.70 5.01
CA VAL A 10 -4.43 5.03 6.02
C VAL A 10 -3.04 5.63 5.99
N GLN A 11 -2.60 6.11 7.14
CA GLN A 11 -1.26 6.61 7.37
C GLN A 11 -0.54 5.70 8.36
N ILE A 12 0.68 5.32 8.02
CA ILE A 12 1.57 4.53 8.87
C ILE A 12 2.76 5.42 9.23
N GLU A 13 2.92 5.69 10.51
CA GLU A 13 4.07 6.42 11.06
C GLU A 13 5.07 5.42 11.64
N ILE A 14 6.32 5.51 11.21
CA ILE A 14 7.40 4.67 11.72
C ILE A 14 8.06 5.42 12.88
N THR A 15 7.89 4.93 14.10
CA THR A 15 8.36 5.60 15.33
C THR A 15 9.86 5.44 15.59
N ASP A 16 10.55 4.58 14.84
CA ASP A 16 11.97 4.26 15.00
C ASP A 16 12.57 3.89 13.63
N LYS A 17 13.69 3.16 13.59
CA LYS A 17 14.34 2.76 12.35
C LYS A 17 13.63 1.57 11.69
N LEU A 18 13.19 1.77 10.45
CA LEU A 18 12.80 0.66 9.57
C LEU A 18 14.04 -0.17 9.19
N VAL A 19 14.12 -1.41 9.68
CA VAL A 19 15.28 -2.30 9.45
C VAL A 19 15.20 -3.10 8.15
N SER A 20 13.99 -3.39 7.67
CA SER A 20 13.73 -4.24 6.50
C SER A 20 13.29 -3.45 5.28
N VAL A 21 13.87 -2.25 5.08
CA VAL A 21 13.59 -1.35 3.96
C VAL A 21 13.46 -2.07 2.60
N PRO A 22 14.42 -2.92 2.16
CA PRO A 22 14.31 -3.56 0.84
C PRO A 22 13.09 -4.49 0.69
N TYR A 23 12.63 -5.09 1.79
CA TYR A 23 11.43 -5.93 1.79
C TYR A 23 10.15 -5.10 1.75
N VAL A 24 10.15 -3.95 2.43
CA VAL A 24 9.03 -2.99 2.37
C VAL A 24 8.94 -2.40 0.96
N GLU A 25 10.06 -1.97 0.38
CA GLU A 25 10.11 -1.48 -1.01
C GLU A 25 9.61 -2.51 -2.01
N MET A 26 10.05 -3.77 -1.90
CA MET A 26 9.54 -4.87 -2.75
C MET A 26 8.02 -5.00 -2.65
N THR A 27 7.46 -4.85 -1.45
CA THR A 27 6.01 -4.89 -1.22
C THR A 27 5.30 -3.69 -1.82
N LEU A 28 5.88 -2.49 -1.72
CA LEU A 28 5.34 -1.27 -2.33
C LEU A 28 5.35 -1.36 -3.86
N GLN A 29 6.44 -1.84 -4.45
CA GLN A 29 6.54 -2.11 -5.89
C GLN A 29 5.49 -3.11 -6.36
N PHE A 30 5.32 -4.20 -5.60
CA PHE A 30 4.27 -5.17 -5.88
C PHE A 30 2.88 -4.52 -5.84
N MET A 31 2.60 -3.66 -4.86
CA MET A 31 1.33 -2.93 -4.78
C MET A 31 1.11 -1.98 -5.97
N LEU A 32 2.16 -1.29 -6.44
CA LEU A 32 2.09 -0.46 -7.66
C LEU A 32 1.67 -1.25 -8.90
N LEU A 33 2.09 -2.52 -9.03
CA LEU A 33 1.68 -3.38 -10.15
C LEU A 33 0.17 -3.66 -10.19
N PHE A 34 -0.52 -3.57 -9.05
CA PHE A 34 -1.98 -3.71 -8.96
C PHE A 34 -2.70 -2.36 -9.03
N GLY A 35 -2.00 -1.28 -9.42
CA GLY A 35 -2.57 0.06 -9.54
C GLY A 35 -2.75 0.78 -8.20
N VAL A 36 -2.14 0.28 -7.13
CA VAL A 36 -2.18 0.93 -5.82
C VAL A 36 -1.10 2.00 -5.73
N SER A 37 -1.50 3.26 -5.55
CA SER A 37 -0.56 4.33 -5.21
C SER A 37 -0.27 4.32 -3.72
N VAL A 38 1.01 4.33 -3.35
CA VAL A 38 1.48 4.46 -1.97
C VAL A 38 2.54 5.54 -1.95
N GLU A 39 2.36 6.56 -1.11
CA GLU A 39 3.37 7.59 -0.91
C GLU A 39 4.28 7.15 0.22
N ASN A 40 5.60 7.24 -0.01
CA ASN A 40 6.62 6.92 0.99
C ASN A 40 7.48 8.17 1.19
N GLU A 41 7.10 8.99 2.16
CA GLU A 41 7.81 10.20 2.52
C GLU A 41 8.47 10.03 3.88
N ASN A 42 9.80 9.90 3.88
CA ASN A 42 10.66 10.15 5.04
C ASN A 42 10.17 9.54 6.38
N LEU A 43 9.81 8.24 6.37
CA LEU A 43 9.27 7.42 7.49
C LEU A 43 7.74 7.40 7.64
N SER A 44 7.01 8.00 6.71
CA SER A 44 5.55 7.90 6.62
C SER A 44 5.15 7.14 5.35
N ILE A 45 4.17 6.25 5.50
CA ILE A 45 3.58 5.53 4.37
C ILE A 45 2.08 5.86 4.35
N SER A 46 1.63 6.57 3.32
CA SER A 46 0.21 6.88 3.10
C SER A 46 -0.33 6.04 1.95
N CYS A 47 -1.59 5.61 2.05
CA CYS A 47 -2.24 4.93 0.95
C CYS A 47 -3.72 5.35 0.85
N SER A 48 -4.11 5.70 -0.36
CA SER A 48 -5.46 6.14 -0.72
C SER A 48 -6.17 5.08 -1.57
N GLN A 49 -7.50 5.08 -1.52
CA GLN A 49 -8.35 4.11 -2.21
C GLN A 49 -8.37 4.41 -3.72
N HIS A 50 -7.31 4.04 -4.45
CA HIS A 50 -7.24 4.21 -5.91
C HIS A 50 -7.60 2.91 -6.63
N ALA A 51 -8.84 2.82 -7.14
CA ALA A 51 -9.29 1.84 -8.14
C ALA A 51 -8.89 0.37 -7.94
N ILE A 52 -8.66 -0.06 -6.69
CA ILE A 52 -8.31 -1.45 -6.40
C ILE A 52 -9.59 -2.25 -6.45
N GLN A 53 -9.75 -2.97 -7.55
CA GLN A 53 -10.78 -3.99 -7.65
C GLN A 53 -10.41 -5.07 -6.63
N SER A 54 -11.23 -5.21 -5.58
CA SER A 54 -11.15 -6.34 -4.66
C SER A 54 -11.00 -7.64 -5.48
N PRO A 55 -10.14 -8.59 -5.09
CA PRO A 55 -9.88 -9.81 -5.86
C PRO A 55 -11.15 -10.66 -6.11
N GLU A 56 -12.22 -10.43 -5.36
CA GLU A 56 -13.57 -10.94 -5.65
C GLU A 56 -14.14 -10.47 -7.01
N ASN A 57 -13.80 -9.27 -7.49
CA ASN A 57 -14.17 -8.75 -8.81
C ASN A 57 -13.34 -9.32 -9.97
N LEU A 58 -12.19 -9.94 -9.68
CA LEU A 58 -11.33 -10.57 -10.70
C LEU A 58 -11.71 -12.03 -10.97
N ARG A 59 -12.59 -12.63 -10.16
CA ARG A 59 -13.02 -14.04 -10.30
C ARG A 59 -14.20 -14.24 -11.27
N GLY A 60 -14.57 -13.19 -12.01
CA GLY A 60 -15.75 -13.15 -12.89
C GLY A 60 -15.45 -12.77 -14.35
N ARG A 61 -14.22 -12.89 -14.83
CA ARG A 61 -13.86 -12.76 -16.26
C ARG A 61 -13.04 -13.95 -16.73
#